data_AF-A0A7I9YUU7-F1
#
_entry.id   AF-A0A7I9YUU7-F1
#
_cell.length_a   1.000
_cell.length_b   1.000
_cell.length_c   1.000
_cell.angle_alpha   90.00
_cell.angle_beta   90.00
_cell.angle_gamma   90.00
#
_symmetry.space_group_name_H-M   'P 1'
#
loop_
_entity.id
_entity.type
_entity.pdbx_description
1 polymer ?
#
loop_
_entity_poly.entity_id
_entity_poly.type
_entity_poly.pdbx_seq_one_letter_code
_entity_poly.pdbx_strand_id
1 'polypeptide(L)'
;MNYSVLPPEVNSARIHLGAGAGPMLRAATAWDGVADQLDAAASSFGSVTSGLASGAWQGPASAAMLGVAAPYAGWLGAASAQAQGAASQARASASAFESALAATVHPAVVTANRNAFVHLVLSNLFGQNAPAIAAAEGDYEEMWAQDVVAMADYHSGASAVAAQLTPWQKVR
;
A
#
# COMPACT_ATOMS: atom_id res chain seq x y z
N MET A 1 -2.42 -14.77 -7.26
CA MET A 1 -1.46 -15.49 -6.38
C MET A 1 -2.19 -16.68 -5.75
N ASN A 2 -1.51 -17.78 -5.38
CA ASN A 2 -2.13 -18.88 -4.63
C ASN A 2 -1.38 -19.09 -3.30
N TYR A 3 -2.00 -18.71 -2.18
CA TYR A 3 -1.41 -18.82 -0.83
C TYR A 3 -1.74 -20.12 -0.12
N SER A 4 -2.77 -20.85 -0.58
CA SER A 4 -3.20 -22.12 0.05
C SER A 4 -2.27 -23.29 -0.22
N VAL A 5 -1.29 -23.14 -1.11
CA VAL A 5 -0.23 -24.14 -1.36
C VAL A 5 1.04 -23.87 -0.55
N LEU A 6 1.07 -22.79 0.23
CA LEU A 6 2.20 -22.41 1.07
C LEU A 6 1.86 -22.70 2.53
N PRO A 7 2.72 -23.38 3.29
CA PRO A 7 2.46 -23.66 4.70
C PRO A 7 2.55 -22.37 5.54
N PRO A 8 1.97 -22.36 6.76
CA PRO A 8 1.96 -21.19 7.64
C PRO A 8 3.37 -20.66 7.93
N GLU A 9 4.41 -21.49 8.04
CA GLU A 9 5.80 -21.00 8.23
C GLU A 9 6.24 -20.04 7.12
N VAL A 10 5.78 -20.26 5.88
CA VAL A 10 6.14 -19.44 4.74
C VAL A 10 5.28 -18.19 4.66
N ASN A 11 3.96 -18.31 4.82
CA ASN A 11 3.05 -17.15 4.78
C ASN A 11 3.35 -16.19 5.94
N SER A 12 3.41 -16.71 7.17
CA SER A 12 3.78 -15.97 8.38
C SER A 12 5.14 -15.28 8.23
N ALA A 13 6.19 -15.98 7.79
CA ALA A 13 7.52 -15.38 7.67
C ALA A 13 7.58 -14.27 6.62
N ARG A 14 6.91 -14.43 5.48
CA ARG A 14 6.96 -13.44 4.39
C ARG A 14 6.39 -12.08 4.77
N ILE A 15 5.31 -12.04 5.56
CA ILE A 15 4.71 -10.76 5.96
C ILE A 15 5.46 -10.12 7.14
N HIS A 16 6.04 -10.92 8.04
CA HIS A 16 6.78 -10.43 9.21
C HIS A 16 8.22 -9.99 8.88
N LEU A 17 8.81 -10.53 7.82
CA LEU A 17 10.13 -10.13 7.35
C LEU A 17 10.04 -8.94 6.39
N GLY A 18 10.96 -7.98 6.53
CA GLY A 18 11.11 -6.86 5.61
C GLY A 18 11.20 -5.51 6.31
N ALA A 19 11.08 -4.44 5.53
CA ALA A 19 11.24 -3.06 6.00
C ALA A 19 9.97 -2.47 6.66
N GLY A 20 8.87 -3.24 6.70
CA GLY A 20 7.57 -2.79 7.21
C GLY A 20 6.91 -1.68 6.36
N ALA A 21 5.94 -0.98 6.96
CA ALA A 21 5.17 0.09 6.31
C ALA A 21 5.94 1.41 6.13
N GLY A 22 7.04 1.61 6.87
CA GLY A 22 7.78 2.87 6.95
C GLY A 22 8.23 3.46 5.60
N PRO A 23 8.80 2.69 4.66
CA PRO A 23 9.13 3.19 3.33
C PRO A 23 7.92 3.73 2.56
N MET A 24 6.76 3.07 2.66
CA MET A 24 5.56 3.50 1.96
C MET A 24 4.95 4.77 2.58
N LEU A 25 4.99 4.90 3.90
CA LEU A 25 4.57 6.12 4.59
C LEU A 25 5.46 7.32 4.24
N ARG A 26 6.78 7.11 4.11
CA ARG A 26 7.70 8.15 3.61
C ARG A 26 7.40 8.55 2.17
N ALA A 27 7.06 7.57 1.31
CA ALA A 27 6.64 7.86 -0.06
C ALA A 27 5.35 8.70 -0.08
N ALA A 28 4.40 8.43 0.81
CA ALA A 28 3.19 9.25 0.95
C ALA A 28 3.53 10.71 1.27
N THR A 29 4.37 10.95 2.27
CA THR A 29 4.83 12.31 2.62
C THR A 29 5.55 13.00 1.47
N ALA A 30 6.39 12.27 0.73
CA ALA A 30 7.08 12.83 -0.42
C ALA A 30 6.09 13.25 -1.54
N TRP A 31 5.05 12.44 -1.78
CA TRP A 31 4.00 12.78 -2.74
C TRP A 31 3.15 13.97 -2.32
N ASP A 32 2.83 14.12 -1.03
CA ASP A 32 2.18 15.34 -0.53
C ASP A 32 3.05 16.57 -0.79
N GLY A 33 4.36 16.48 -0.53
CA GLY A 33 5.28 17.59 -0.81
C GLY A 33 5.36 17.97 -2.29
N VAL A 34 5.25 17.00 -3.20
CA VAL A 34 5.16 17.26 -4.65
C VAL A 34 3.83 17.95 -4.99
N ALA A 35 2.72 17.52 -4.39
CA ALA A 35 1.43 18.15 -4.60
C ALA A 35 1.42 19.63 -4.17
N ASP A 36 1.99 19.93 -2.99
CA ASP A 36 2.11 21.29 -2.47
C ASP A 36 2.95 22.17 -3.39
N GLN A 37 4.08 21.65 -3.90
CA GLN A 37 4.92 22.38 -4.85
C GLN A 37 4.23 22.67 -6.18
N LEU A 38 3.45 21.71 -6.70
CA LEU A 38 2.70 21.88 -7.94
C LEU A 38 1.56 22.91 -7.78
N ASP A 39 0.87 22.91 -6.63
CA ASP A 39 -0.19 23.88 -6.34
C ASP A 39 0.37 25.30 -6.14
N ALA A 40 1.49 25.42 -5.41
CA ALA A 40 2.22 26.67 -5.28
C ALA A 40 2.71 27.20 -6.64
N ALA A 41 3.21 26.32 -7.51
CA ALA A 41 3.61 26.68 -8.86
C ALA A 41 2.41 27.15 -9.70
N ALA A 42 1.25 26.47 -9.63
CA ALA A 42 0.04 26.87 -10.32
C ALA A 42 -0.41 28.28 -9.88
N SER A 43 -0.44 28.52 -8.57
CA SER A 43 -0.80 29.81 -7.98
C SER A 43 0.16 30.94 -8.38
N SER A 44 1.47 30.68 -8.30
CA SER A 44 2.50 31.64 -8.71
C SER A 44 2.40 31.97 -10.20
N PHE A 45 2.23 30.95 -11.05
CA PHE A 45 2.10 31.13 -12.49
C PHE A 45 0.83 31.92 -12.85
N GLY A 46 -0.30 31.61 -12.20
CA GLY A 46 -1.56 32.36 -12.33
C GLY A 46 -1.43 33.83 -11.89
N SER A 47 -0.72 34.09 -10.79
CA SER A 47 -0.46 35.45 -10.31
C SER A 47 0.39 36.26 -11.29
N VAL A 48 1.49 35.69 -11.81
CA VAL A 48 2.37 36.37 -12.76
C VAL A 48 1.64 36.67 -14.08
N THR A 49 0.89 35.71 -14.59
CA THR A 49 0.17 35.86 -15.87
C THR A 49 -0.98 36.86 -15.77
N SER A 50 -1.75 36.83 -14.68
CA SER A 50 -2.80 37.85 -14.44
C SER A 50 -2.23 39.24 -14.21
N GLY A 51 -1.12 39.37 -13.48
CA GLY A 51 -0.39 40.63 -13.31
C GLY A 51 0.11 41.21 -14.64
N LEU A 52 0.65 40.36 -15.52
CA LEU A 52 1.12 40.79 -16.84
C LEU A 52 -0.02 41.32 -17.72
N ALA A 53 -1.16 40.61 -17.73
CA ALA A 53 -2.31 40.97 -18.55
C ALA A 53 -3.11 42.16 -18.04
N SER A 54 -3.07 42.43 -16.74
CA SER A 54 -3.68 43.62 -16.11
C SER A 54 -2.76 44.84 -16.12
N GLY A 55 -1.47 44.66 -16.46
CA GLY A 55 -0.47 45.71 -16.52
C GLY A 55 -0.51 46.55 -17.81
N ALA A 56 0.64 47.11 -18.19
CA ALA A 56 0.75 48.00 -19.35
C ALA A 56 0.63 47.28 -20.71
N TRP A 57 0.84 45.95 -20.75
CA TRP A 57 0.80 45.16 -21.98
C TRP A 57 -0.59 44.56 -22.21
N GLN A 58 -1.52 45.41 -22.68
CA GLN A 58 -2.89 45.03 -22.99
C GLN A 58 -3.13 44.95 -24.50
N GLY A 59 -4.07 44.09 -24.92
CA GLY A 59 -4.48 43.95 -26.32
C GLY A 59 -4.46 42.49 -26.82
N PRO A 60 -4.71 42.27 -28.12
CA PRO A 60 -4.91 40.93 -28.68
C PRO A 60 -3.74 39.96 -28.46
N ALA A 61 -2.50 40.46 -28.47
CA ALA A 61 -1.31 39.64 -28.23
C ALA A 61 -1.22 39.13 -26.77
N SER A 62 -1.56 39.98 -25.80
CA SER A 62 -1.62 39.62 -24.37
C SER A 62 -2.75 38.62 -24.09
N ALA A 63 -3.92 38.84 -24.70
CA ALA A 63 -5.04 37.89 -24.63
C ALA A 63 -4.70 36.52 -25.24
N ALA A 64 -3.99 36.50 -26.38
CA ALA A 64 -3.52 35.25 -27.00
C ALA A 64 -2.50 34.51 -26.10
N MET A 65 -1.58 35.24 -25.46
CA MET A 65 -0.62 34.66 -24.51
C MET A 65 -1.32 34.04 -23.29
N LEU A 66 -2.30 34.74 -22.69
CA LEU A 66 -3.11 34.20 -21.60
C LEU A 66 -3.87 32.93 -22.00
N GLY A 67 -4.40 32.89 -23.21
CA GLY A 67 -5.10 31.72 -23.75
C GLY A 67 -4.20 30.47 -23.79
N VAL A 68 -2.90 30.64 -24.02
CA VAL A 68 -1.92 29.54 -24.00
C VAL A 68 -1.42 29.23 -22.59
N ALA A 69 -1.36 30.22 -21.71
CA ALA A 69 -0.92 30.06 -20.33
C ALA A 69 -1.93 29.31 -19.45
N ALA A 70 -3.24 29.57 -19.62
CA ALA A 70 -4.28 28.98 -18.78
C ALA A 70 -4.27 27.43 -18.75
N PRO A 71 -4.13 26.71 -19.88
CA PRO A 71 -3.99 25.25 -19.88
C PRO A 71 -2.82 24.75 -19.03
N TYR A 72 -1.69 25.46 -19.00
CA TYR A 72 -0.53 25.05 -18.19
C TYR A 72 -0.80 25.20 -16.69
N ALA A 73 -1.45 26.27 -16.26
CA ALA A 73 -1.90 26.43 -14.87
C ALA A 73 -2.88 25.32 -14.47
N GLY A 74 -3.82 24.98 -15.36
CA GLY A 74 -4.75 23.87 -15.18
C GLY A 74 -4.04 22.51 -15.07
N TRP A 75 -3.04 22.29 -15.91
CA TRP A 75 -2.19 21.10 -15.87
C TRP A 75 -1.45 20.97 -14.52
N LEU A 76 -0.89 22.05 -14.00
CA LEU A 76 -0.22 22.05 -12.68
C LEU A 76 -1.19 21.66 -11.55
N GLY A 77 -2.40 22.23 -11.55
CA GLY A 77 -3.43 21.87 -10.56
C GLY A 77 -3.87 20.41 -10.68
N ALA A 78 -4.07 19.91 -11.89
CA ALA A 78 -4.43 18.51 -12.12
C ALA A 78 -3.28 17.55 -11.73
N ALA A 79 -2.03 17.92 -11.99
CA ALA A 79 -0.86 17.17 -11.54
C ALA A 79 -0.72 17.17 -10.00
N SER A 80 -1.03 18.28 -9.33
CA SER A 80 -1.09 18.35 -7.87
C SER A 80 -2.13 17.37 -7.30
N ALA A 81 -3.36 17.38 -7.85
CA ALA A 81 -4.40 16.44 -7.44
C ALA A 81 -4.00 14.97 -7.66
N GLN A 82 -3.30 14.66 -8.76
CA GLN A 82 -2.79 13.31 -9.02
C GLN A 82 -1.70 12.91 -8.02
N ALA A 83 -0.81 13.83 -7.61
CA ALA A 83 0.18 13.60 -6.57
C ALA A 83 -0.48 13.34 -5.20
N GLN A 84 -1.53 14.09 -4.83
CA GLN A 84 -2.33 13.81 -3.62
C GLN A 84 -2.99 12.43 -3.66
N GLY A 85 -3.48 12.03 -4.84
CA GLY A 85 -3.98 10.68 -5.08
C GLY A 85 -2.90 9.63 -4.81
N ALA A 86 -1.70 9.81 -5.36
CA ALA A 86 -0.57 8.90 -5.13
C ALA A 86 -0.18 8.80 -3.64
N ALA A 87 -0.18 9.93 -2.91
CA ALA A 87 0.07 9.94 -1.47
C ALA A 87 -0.98 9.13 -0.70
N SER A 88 -2.26 9.29 -1.05
CA SER A 88 -3.38 8.55 -0.45
C SER A 88 -3.26 7.05 -0.71
N GLN A 89 -2.89 6.65 -1.94
CA GLN A 89 -2.67 5.24 -2.27
C GLN A 89 -1.49 4.64 -1.53
N ALA A 90 -0.40 5.37 -1.36
CA ALA A 90 0.73 4.91 -0.55
C ALA A 90 0.29 4.63 0.91
N ARG A 91 -0.51 5.52 1.51
CA ARG A 91 -1.09 5.28 2.86
C ARG A 91 -2.01 4.06 2.89
N ALA A 92 -2.85 3.89 1.88
CA ALA A 92 -3.75 2.75 1.77
C ALA A 92 -2.97 1.42 1.64
N SER A 93 -1.88 1.39 0.86
CA SER A 93 -0.98 0.23 0.78
C SER A 93 -0.33 -0.08 2.13
N ALA A 94 0.13 0.94 2.87
CA ALA A 94 0.69 0.77 4.20
C ALA A 94 -0.33 0.16 5.18
N SER A 95 -1.56 0.68 5.19
CA SER A 95 -2.64 0.16 6.02
C SER A 95 -3.02 -1.28 5.65
N ALA A 96 -3.08 -1.62 4.36
CA ALA A 96 -3.34 -2.99 3.92
C ALA A 96 -2.26 -3.96 4.43
N PHE A 97 -0.98 -3.55 4.39
CA PHE A 97 0.13 -4.33 4.95
C PHE A 97 0.01 -4.51 6.46
N GLU A 98 -0.30 -3.46 7.22
CA GLU A 98 -0.43 -3.52 8.67
C GLU A 98 -1.60 -4.41 9.11
N SER A 99 -2.74 -4.32 8.42
CA SER A 99 -3.88 -5.22 8.65
C SER A 99 -3.52 -6.67 8.36
N ALA A 100 -2.79 -6.94 7.27
CA ALA A 100 -2.32 -8.28 6.95
C ALA A 100 -1.36 -8.82 8.00
N LEU A 101 -0.39 -7.99 8.43
CA LEU A 101 0.57 -8.32 9.47
C LEU A 101 -0.13 -8.67 10.79
N ALA A 102 -1.14 -7.88 11.19
CA ALA A 102 -1.89 -8.11 12.42
C ALA A 102 -2.79 -9.36 12.36
N ALA A 103 -3.31 -9.70 11.18
CA ALA A 103 -4.17 -10.86 10.98
C ALA A 103 -3.39 -12.18 10.78
N THR A 104 -2.14 -12.11 10.32
CA THR A 104 -1.31 -13.30 10.06
C THR A 104 -0.74 -13.85 11.36
N VAL A 105 -0.65 -15.17 11.48
CA VAL A 105 -0.07 -15.82 12.66
C VAL A 105 1.40 -15.42 12.81
N HIS A 106 1.82 -15.18 14.05
CA HIS A 106 3.23 -14.87 14.31
C HIS A 106 4.09 -16.14 14.16
N PRO A 107 5.25 -16.11 13.46
CA PRO A 107 6.08 -17.29 13.22
C PRO A 107 6.49 -18.09 14.46
N ALA A 108 6.61 -17.42 15.61
CA ALA A 108 6.91 -18.08 16.89
C ALA A 108 5.79 -19.02 17.36
N VAL A 109 4.52 -18.73 17.04
CA VAL A 109 3.37 -19.56 17.41
C VAL A 109 3.38 -20.85 16.57
N VAL A 110 3.60 -20.72 15.27
CA VAL A 110 3.77 -21.86 14.35
C VAL A 110 4.92 -22.76 14.84
N THR A 111 6.07 -22.15 15.17
CA THR A 111 7.24 -22.88 15.68
C THR A 111 6.94 -23.62 16.99
N ALA A 112 6.23 -22.98 17.93
CA ALA A 112 5.87 -23.60 19.20
C ALA A 112 4.97 -24.83 19.00
N ASN A 113 3.96 -24.74 18.14
CA ASN A 113 3.11 -25.86 17.78
C ASN A 113 3.91 -27.03 17.17
N ARG A 114 4.80 -26.75 16.21
CA ARG A 114 5.62 -27.80 15.59
C ARG A 114 6.54 -28.50 16.59
N ASN A 115 7.13 -27.75 17.52
CA ASN A 115 7.97 -28.33 18.59
C ASN A 115 7.13 -29.21 19.53
N ALA A 116 5.94 -28.73 19.95
CA ALA A 116 5.04 -29.50 20.79
C ALA A 116 4.58 -30.80 20.12
N PHE A 117 4.22 -30.74 18.83
CA PHE A 117 3.87 -31.91 18.03
C PHE A 117 5.00 -32.96 18.04
N VAL A 118 6.24 -32.55 17.77
CA VAL A 118 7.40 -33.46 17.79
C VAL A 118 7.59 -34.10 19.16
N HIS A 119 7.48 -33.34 20.25
CA HIS A 119 7.56 -33.88 21.61
C HIS A 119 6.45 -34.90 21.92
N LEU A 120 5.21 -34.61 21.50
CA LEU A 120 4.08 -35.52 21.68
C LEU A 120 4.27 -36.83 20.93
N VAL A 121 4.75 -36.76 19.68
CA VAL A 121 5.05 -37.94 18.85
C VAL A 121 6.17 -38.78 19.47
N LEU A 122 7.29 -38.16 19.87
CA LEU A 122 8.43 -38.88 20.46
C LEU A 122 8.09 -39.57 21.78
N SER A 123 7.15 -39.03 22.55
CA SER A 123 6.70 -39.62 23.82
C SER A 123 5.51 -40.58 23.68
N ASN A 124 5.02 -40.83 22.47
CA ASN A 124 3.80 -41.61 22.22
C ASN A 124 4.00 -43.14 22.23
N LEU A 125 4.77 -43.69 23.18
CA LEU A 125 5.18 -45.10 23.19
C LEU A 125 3.98 -46.08 23.21
N PHE A 126 2.90 -45.70 23.91
CA PHE A 126 1.70 -46.53 24.06
C PHE A 126 0.48 -45.96 23.31
N GLY A 127 0.65 -44.97 22.44
CA GLY A 127 -0.46 -44.36 21.71
C GLY A 127 -1.33 -43.38 22.53
N GLN A 128 -1.04 -43.16 23.81
CA GLN A 128 -1.84 -42.32 24.70
C GLN A 128 -1.87 -40.83 24.29
N ASN A 129 -0.84 -40.36 23.59
CA ASN A 129 -0.78 -38.98 23.10
C ASN A 129 -1.54 -38.77 21.79
N ALA A 130 -2.16 -39.80 21.19
CA ALA A 130 -2.82 -39.68 19.90
C ALA A 130 -3.86 -38.53 19.84
N PRO A 131 -4.72 -38.31 20.85
CA PRO A 131 -5.64 -37.16 20.85
C PRO A 131 -4.92 -35.81 20.89
N ALA A 132 -3.82 -35.69 21.63
CA ALA A 132 -3.04 -34.46 21.74
C ALA A 132 -2.26 -34.16 20.45
N ILE A 133 -1.77 -35.19 19.76
CA ILE A 133 -1.15 -35.07 18.44
C ILE A 133 -2.17 -34.54 17.43
N ALA A 134 -3.37 -35.13 17.40
CA ALA A 134 -4.44 -34.68 16.52
C ALA A 134 -4.88 -33.23 16.82
N ALA A 135 -4.91 -32.84 18.09
CA ALA A 135 -5.18 -31.44 18.47
C ALA A 135 -4.09 -30.49 17.95
N ALA A 136 -2.81 -30.84 18.11
CA ALA A 136 -1.71 -30.03 17.59
C ALA A 136 -1.72 -29.92 16.05
N GLU A 137 -2.12 -30.97 15.34
CA GLU A 137 -2.34 -30.91 13.89
C GLU A 137 -3.53 -30.02 13.52
N GLY A 138 -4.65 -30.10 14.26
CA GLY A 138 -5.80 -29.23 14.06
C GLY A 138 -5.48 -27.75 14.26
N ASP A 139 -4.76 -27.40 15.33
CA ASP A 139 -4.30 -26.03 15.57
C ASP A 139 -3.41 -25.54 14.41
N TYR A 140 -2.55 -26.41 13.88
CA TYR A 140 -1.68 -26.08 12.74
C TYR A 140 -2.46 -25.83 11.46
N GLU A 141 -3.51 -26.63 11.18
CA GLU A 141 -4.41 -26.40 10.06
C GLU A 141 -5.20 -25.09 10.21
N GLU A 142 -5.61 -24.74 11.42
CA GLU A 142 -6.26 -23.44 11.70
C GLU A 142 -5.31 -22.26 11.45
N MET A 143 -4.06 -22.36 11.94
CA MET A 143 -3.01 -21.36 11.64
C MET A 143 -2.78 -21.22 10.14
N TRP A 144 -2.77 -22.33 9.42
CA TRP A 144 -2.64 -22.31 7.96
C TRP A 144 -3.82 -21.60 7.30
N ALA A 145 -5.05 -21.93 7.68
CA ALA A 145 -6.25 -21.29 7.13
C ALA A 145 -6.26 -19.78 7.41
N GLN A 146 -5.91 -19.36 8.62
CA GLN A 146 -5.83 -17.95 9.01
C GLN A 146 -4.82 -17.18 8.13
N ASP A 147 -3.61 -17.73 7.97
CA ASP A 147 -2.58 -17.14 7.11
C ASP A 147 -3.02 -17.02 5.64
N VAL A 148 -3.73 -18.03 5.13
CA VAL A 148 -4.26 -18.02 3.76
C VAL A 148 -5.29 -16.90 3.58
N VAL A 149 -6.21 -16.74 4.52
CA VAL A 149 -7.22 -15.66 4.48
C VAL A 149 -6.52 -14.30 4.56
N ALA A 150 -5.62 -14.10 5.52
CA ALA A 150 -4.90 -12.83 5.69
C ALA A 150 -4.14 -12.42 4.42
N MET A 151 -3.46 -13.36 3.76
CA MET A 151 -2.69 -13.07 2.55
C MET A 151 -3.58 -12.89 1.30
N ALA A 152 -4.73 -13.58 1.23
CA ALA A 152 -5.72 -13.37 0.17
C ALA A 152 -6.36 -11.98 0.25
N ASP A 153 -6.74 -11.56 1.46
CA ASP A 153 -7.28 -10.23 1.74
C ASP A 153 -6.24 -9.14 1.47
N TYR A 154 -4.99 -9.37 1.89
CA TYR A 154 -3.90 -8.45 1.56
C TYR A 154 -3.72 -8.29 0.05
N HIS A 155 -3.72 -9.40 -0.70
CA HIS A 155 -3.56 -9.36 -2.15
C HIS A 155 -4.71 -8.61 -2.83
N SER A 156 -5.95 -8.84 -2.41
CA SER A 156 -7.12 -8.16 -2.97
C SER A 156 -7.07 -6.66 -2.67
N GLY A 157 -6.78 -6.28 -1.43
CA GLY A 157 -6.63 -4.89 -0.99
C GLY A 157 -5.50 -4.16 -1.72
N ALA A 158 -4.31 -4.75 -1.76
CA ALA A 158 -3.16 -4.17 -2.46
C ALA A 158 -3.41 -4.02 -3.97
N SER A 159 -4.07 -5.01 -4.59
CA SER A 159 -4.44 -4.94 -6.01
C SER A 159 -5.45 -3.83 -6.29
N ALA A 160 -6.43 -3.62 -5.40
CA ALA A 160 -7.39 -2.53 -5.50
C ALA A 160 -6.72 -1.15 -5.38
N VAL A 161 -5.78 -0.99 -4.44
CA VAL A 161 -4.99 0.24 -4.29
C VAL A 161 -4.19 0.52 -5.57
N ALA A 162 -3.52 -0.49 -6.13
CA ALA A 162 -2.76 -0.37 -7.36
C ALA A 162 -3.64 -0.01 -8.57
N ALA A 163 -4.85 -0.58 -8.67
CA ALA A 163 -5.77 -0.32 -9.78
C ALA A 163 -6.31 1.11 -9.82
N GLN A 164 -6.33 1.81 -8.68
CA GLN A 164 -6.75 3.20 -8.57
C GLN A 164 -5.65 4.21 -8.95
N LEU A 165 -4.40 3.78 -9.14
CA LEU A 165 -3.34 4.65 -9.61
C LEU A 165 -3.57 4.99 -11.09
N THR A 166 -3.84 6.26 -11.36
CA THR A 166 -4.05 6.76 -12.72
C THR A 166 -2.72 6.96 -13.44
N PRO A 167 -2.58 6.53 -14.72
CA PRO A 167 -1.41 6.85 -15.52
C PRO A 167 -1.27 8.36 -15.74
N TRP A 168 -0.04 8.87 -15.63
CA TRP A 168 0.30 10.29 -15.84
C TRP A 168 -0.01 10.84 -17.24
N GLN A 169 -0.21 9.97 -18.23
CA GLN A 169 -0.47 10.36 -19.62
C GLN A 169 -1.83 11.05 -19.86
N LYS A 170 -2.67 11.22 -18.82
CA LYS A 170 -4.00 11.82 -18.91
C LYS A 170 -4.13 13.26 -18.41
N VAL A 171 -3.04 13.91 -18.00
CA VAL A 171 -3.08 15.33 -17.68
C VAL A 171 -2.83 16.10 -18.99
N ARG A 172 -3.90 16.33 -19.77
CA ARG A 172 -3.90 17.21 -20.95
C ARG A 172 -4.69 18.47 -20.63
#